data_AF-B1CBM7-F1
#
_entry.id   AF-B1CBM7-F1
#
_cell.length_a   1.000
_cell.length_b   1.000
_cell.length_c   1.000
_cell.angle_alpha   90.00
_cell.angle_beta   90.00
_cell.angle_gamma   90.00
#
_symmetry.space_group_name_H-M   'P 1'
#
loop_
_entity.id
_entity.type
_entity.pdbx_description
1 polymer ?
#
loop_
_entity_poly.entity_id
_entity_poly.type
_entity_poly.pdbx_seq_one_letter_code
_entity_poly.pdbx_strand_id
1 'polypeptide(L)'
;MKLIDYHIHTDLSGDSNAKLEDIVHTAIKKNLSEIAITDHLEVIHSDGPYKTGNYDTTEPLFYPVKCVPPKLPINKDFSKLKEKINIINEKNRGKLKVLFGVEISQADADLEFSKSFIKKNPFDIILCSTHSLEKDIDLNYIDLSKCDINDIYI
;
A
#
# COMPACT_ATOMS: atom_id res chain seq x y z
N MET A 1 -12.05 23.73 -11.15
CA MET A 1 -11.59 22.82 -10.10
C MET A 1 -10.54 21.90 -10.70
N LYS A 2 -9.42 21.67 -10.03
CA LYS A 2 -8.40 20.71 -10.45
C LYS A 2 -8.81 19.33 -9.93
N LEU A 3 -9.00 18.35 -10.83
CA LEU A 3 -9.35 16.98 -10.44
C LEU A 3 -8.07 16.22 -10.08
N ILE A 4 -8.09 15.51 -8.96
CA ILE A 4 -6.95 14.79 -8.40
C ILE A 4 -7.36 13.41 -7.88
N ASP A 5 -6.39 12.49 -7.81
CA ASP A 5 -6.57 11.16 -7.23
C ASP A 5 -5.31 10.75 -6.46
N TYR A 6 -5.41 10.64 -5.14
CA TYR A 6 -4.27 10.50 -4.24
C TYR A 6 -4.13 9.10 -3.64
N HIS A 7 -4.87 8.12 -4.15
CA HIS A 7 -4.79 6.74 -3.67
C HIS A 7 -4.80 5.76 -4.84
N ILE A 8 -3.61 5.42 -5.34
CA ILE A 8 -3.45 4.57 -6.54
C ILE A 8 -2.31 3.57 -6.34
N HIS A 9 -2.58 2.31 -6.69
CA HIS A 9 -1.64 1.20 -6.62
C HIS A 9 -1.09 0.81 -7.99
N THR A 10 0.24 0.65 -8.07
CA THR A 10 0.92 0.04 -9.23
C THR A 10 1.12 -1.46 -8.99
N ASP A 11 1.84 -2.13 -9.89
CA ASP A 11 2.35 -3.49 -9.70
C ASP A 11 3.39 -3.60 -8.56
N LEU A 12 3.77 -2.48 -7.95
CA LEU A 12 4.39 -2.45 -6.62
C LEU A 12 3.40 -2.67 -5.47
N SER A 13 2.12 -2.94 -5.68
CA SER A 13 1.24 -3.49 -4.63
C SER A 13 0.98 -4.98 -4.88
N GLY A 14 0.86 -5.80 -3.82
CA GLY A 14 0.75 -7.27 -3.96
C GLY A 14 -0.55 -7.73 -4.62
N ASP A 15 -1.53 -6.84 -4.64
CA ASP A 15 -2.91 -6.99 -5.08
C ASP A 15 -3.21 -6.21 -6.38
N SER A 16 -2.21 -5.57 -6.99
CA SER A 16 -2.35 -4.83 -8.25
C SER A 16 -1.38 -5.35 -9.31
N ASN A 17 -1.81 -5.24 -10.57
CA ASN A 17 -0.99 -5.53 -11.75
C ASN A 17 -0.82 -4.29 -12.66
N ALA A 18 -1.29 -3.12 -12.23
CA ALA A 18 -1.32 -1.92 -13.05
C ALA A 18 0.08 -1.32 -13.22
N LYS A 19 0.51 -1.08 -14.47
CA LYS A 19 1.78 -0.41 -14.74
C LYS A 19 1.64 1.10 -14.50
N LEU A 20 2.69 1.71 -13.97
CA LEU A 20 2.73 3.17 -13.73
C LEU A 20 2.42 3.97 -14.99
N GLU A 21 2.93 3.52 -16.14
CA GLU A 21 2.73 4.18 -17.43
C GLU A 21 1.26 4.19 -17.86
N ASP A 22 0.52 3.10 -17.61
CA ASP A 22 -0.91 2.99 -17.93
C ASP A 22 -1.77 3.87 -17.02
N ILE A 23 -1.42 3.94 -15.73
CA ILE A 23 -2.04 4.84 -14.76
C ILE A 23 -1.88 6.29 -15.20
N VAL A 24 -0.65 6.69 -15.54
CA VAL A 24 -0.33 8.06 -15.99
C VAL A 24 -1.05 8.41 -17.28
N HIS A 25 -1.06 7.49 -18.26
CA HIS A 25 -1.79 7.70 -19.51
C HIS A 25 -3.30 7.91 -19.25
N THR A 26 -3.88 7.11 -18.36
CA THR A 26 -5.29 7.20 -17.99
C THR A 26 -5.60 8.51 -17.27
N ALA A 27 -4.74 8.92 -16.33
CA ALA A 27 -4.91 10.17 -15.59
C ALA A 27 -4.90 11.40 -16.51
N ILE A 28 -3.95 11.46 -17.46
CA ILE A 28 -3.91 12.52 -18.48
C ILE A 28 -5.18 12.49 -19.34
N LYS A 29 -5.60 11.31 -19.82
CA LYS A 29 -6.82 11.16 -20.63
C LYS A 29 -8.09 11.61 -19.90
N LYS A 30 -8.13 11.42 -18.58
CA LYS A 30 -9.23 11.86 -17.71
C LYS A 30 -9.08 13.31 -17.22
N ASN A 31 -8.07 14.04 -17.71
CA ASN A 31 -7.81 15.44 -17.38
C ASN A 31 -7.58 15.67 -15.87
N LEU A 32 -6.97 14.70 -15.19
CA LEU A 32 -6.47 14.90 -13.83
C LEU A 32 -5.23 15.79 -13.89
N SER A 33 -5.14 16.73 -12.95
CA SER A 33 -3.98 17.63 -12.87
C SER A 33 -2.87 17.06 -11.99
N GLU A 34 -3.22 16.19 -11.04
CA GLU A 34 -2.28 15.61 -10.09
C GLU A 34 -2.78 14.24 -9.63
N ILE A 35 -1.86 13.28 -9.50
CA ILE A 35 -2.13 11.97 -8.90
C ILE A 35 -1.06 11.62 -7.88
N ALA A 36 -1.36 10.76 -6.92
CA ALA A 36 -0.36 10.15 -6.05
C ALA A 36 -0.34 8.63 -6.21
N ILE A 37 0.86 8.08 -6.35
CA ILE A 37 1.07 6.64 -6.25
C ILE A 37 1.31 6.32 -4.78
N THR A 38 0.50 5.43 -4.21
CA THR A 38 0.49 5.07 -2.79
C THR A 38 0.52 3.55 -2.65
N ASP A 39 1.56 2.93 -3.22
CA ASP A 39 1.73 1.49 -3.13
C ASP A 39 1.85 1.01 -1.67
N HIS A 40 1.38 -0.22 -1.41
CA HIS A 40 1.33 -0.80 -0.08
C HIS A 40 2.72 -1.03 0.52
N LEU A 41 2.89 -0.60 1.76
CA LEU A 41 3.88 -1.05 2.72
C LEU A 41 3.13 -1.76 3.85
N GLU A 42 3.20 -3.08 3.87
CA GLU A 42 2.53 -3.86 4.90
C GLU A 42 3.37 -3.93 6.20
N VAL A 43 2.86 -3.33 7.28
CA VAL A 43 3.39 -3.52 8.64
C VAL A 43 2.36 -4.35 9.40
N ILE A 44 2.83 -5.35 10.14
CA ILE A 44 1.98 -6.37 10.79
C ILE A 44 2.28 -6.43 12.27
N HIS A 45 1.28 -6.83 13.04
CA HIS A 45 1.43 -7.02 14.47
C HIS A 45 2.29 -8.26 14.74
N SER A 46 3.28 -8.12 15.61
CA SER A 46 4.20 -9.21 16.00
C SER A 46 3.53 -10.39 16.68
N ASP A 47 2.29 -10.22 17.12
CA ASP A 47 1.50 -11.22 17.84
C ASP A 47 0.77 -12.19 16.89
N GLY A 48 0.79 -11.89 15.59
CA GLY A 48 0.42 -12.85 14.55
C GLY A 48 1.57 -13.79 14.19
N PRO A 49 1.32 -14.78 13.31
CA PRO A 49 2.34 -15.76 12.91
C PRO A 49 3.47 -15.16 12.05
N TYR A 50 3.41 -13.86 11.75
CA TYR A 50 4.31 -13.16 10.84
C TYR A 50 5.21 -12.16 11.57
N LYS A 51 6.38 -11.88 10.98
CA LYS A 51 7.31 -10.84 11.47
C LYS A 51 7.38 -9.68 10.48
N THR A 52 7.40 -8.46 10.99
CA THR A 52 7.58 -7.25 10.18
C THR A 52 8.79 -7.37 9.25
N GLY A 53 8.60 -7.03 7.97
CA GLY A 53 9.68 -6.98 6.98
C GLY A 53 10.21 -8.33 6.44
N ASN A 54 9.67 -9.49 6.84
CA ASN A 54 10.06 -10.81 6.30
C ASN A 54 8.84 -11.70 6.02
N TYR A 55 8.16 -11.44 4.90
CA TYR A 55 7.09 -12.30 4.36
C TYR A 55 7.61 -13.45 3.49
N ASP A 56 8.51 -14.27 4.04
CA ASP A 56 8.89 -15.53 3.38
C ASP A 56 8.15 -16.68 4.06
N THR A 57 6.86 -16.81 3.76
CA THR A 57 6.07 -17.95 4.22
C THR A 57 5.40 -18.60 3.03
N THR A 58 6.00 -19.69 2.55
CA THR A 58 5.43 -20.60 1.56
C THR A 58 4.44 -21.60 2.16
N GLU A 59 4.13 -21.50 3.46
CA GLU A 59 3.29 -22.44 4.19
C GLU A 59 1.86 -21.88 4.30
N PRO A 60 0.82 -22.61 3.82
CA PRO A 60 -0.56 -22.20 3.98
C PRO A 60 -0.97 -22.27 5.45
N LEU A 61 -1.48 -21.17 6.00
CA LEU A 61 -2.00 -21.12 7.36
C LEU A 61 -3.31 -21.88 7.49
N PHE A 62 -3.38 -22.72 8.52
CA PHE A 62 -4.60 -23.37 8.99
C PHE A 62 -5.41 -22.35 9.81
N TYR A 63 -6.12 -21.43 9.15
CA TYR A 63 -7.23 -20.69 9.76
C TYR A 63 -8.55 -21.43 9.46
N PRO A 64 -9.59 -21.35 10.31
CA PRO A 64 -10.91 -21.91 9.99
C PRO A 64 -11.60 -21.27 8.77
N VAL A 65 -10.94 -20.38 8.03
CA VAL A 65 -11.41 -19.86 6.75
C VAL A 65 -10.22 -19.69 5.78
N LYS A 66 -10.40 -20.16 4.55
CA LYS A 66 -9.47 -20.19 3.41
C LYS A 66 -8.81 -18.84 3.09
N CYS A 67 -7.76 -18.47 3.80
CA CYS A 67 -6.97 -17.28 3.48
C CYS A 67 -5.52 -17.71 3.20
N VAL A 68 -5.15 -17.72 1.92
CA VAL A 68 -3.74 -17.74 1.52
C VAL A 68 -3.35 -16.26 1.42
N PRO A 69 -2.36 -15.77 2.16
CA PRO A 69 -1.91 -14.40 1.99
C PRO A 69 -1.48 -14.22 0.53
N PRO A 70 -1.83 -13.11 -0.13
CA PRO A 70 -1.25 -12.81 -1.42
C PRO A 70 0.28 -12.83 -1.28
N LYS A 71 0.97 -13.41 -2.27
CA LYS A 71 2.44 -13.35 -2.34
C LYS A 71 2.84 -11.88 -2.28
N LEU A 72 3.38 -11.43 -1.15
CA LEU A 72 3.89 -10.08 -0.97
C LEU A 72 5.36 -10.06 -1.35
N PRO A 73 5.76 -9.35 -2.42
CA PRO A 73 7.16 -9.24 -2.78
C PRO A 73 7.92 -8.50 -1.68
N ILE A 74 8.79 -9.23 -0.98
CA ILE A 74 9.78 -8.69 -0.05
C ILE A 74 10.78 -7.86 -0.88
N ASN A 75 11.07 -6.63 -0.42
CA ASN A 75 11.87 -5.62 -1.09
C ASN A 75 11.29 -5.08 -2.41
N LYS A 76 10.16 -4.36 -2.32
CA LYS A 76 9.76 -3.48 -3.41
C LYS A 76 10.65 -2.24 -3.40
N ASP A 77 11.46 -2.13 -4.43
CA ASP A 77 12.43 -1.07 -4.63
C ASP A 77 11.71 0.26 -4.93
N PHE A 78 11.19 0.91 -3.88
CA PHE A 78 10.56 2.22 -3.93
C PHE A 78 11.48 3.29 -4.54
N SER A 79 12.82 3.08 -4.51
CA SER A 79 13.78 3.99 -5.15
C SER A 79 13.60 4.01 -6.68
N LYS A 80 13.42 2.86 -7.31
CA LYS A 80 13.11 2.76 -8.74
C LYS A 80 11.77 3.40 -9.10
N LEU A 81 10.76 3.25 -8.23
CA LEU A 81 9.47 3.92 -8.44
C LEU A 81 9.65 5.45 -8.42
N LYS A 82 10.39 5.99 -7.45
CA LYS A 82 10.70 7.44 -7.40
C LYS A 82 11.45 7.92 -8.64
N GLU A 83 12.46 7.18 -9.10
CA GLU A 83 13.19 7.50 -10.32
C GLU A 83 12.26 7.56 -11.55
N LYS A 84 11.39 6.56 -11.72
CA LYS A 84 10.39 6.56 -12.80
C LYS A 84 9.43 7.74 -12.70
N ILE A 85 8.94 8.05 -11.50
CA ILE A 85 8.06 9.20 -11.27
C ILE A 85 8.74 10.52 -11.66
N ASN A 86 10.03 10.69 -11.32
CA ASN A 86 10.80 11.87 -11.71
C ASN A 86 10.87 12.02 -13.24
N ILE A 87 11.22 10.94 -13.96
CA ILE A 87 11.27 10.93 -15.43
C ILE A 87 9.90 11.26 -16.04
N ILE A 88 8.82 10.71 -15.47
CA ILE A 88 7.45 10.96 -15.94
C ILE A 88 7.05 12.41 -15.71
N ASN A 89 7.35 12.98 -14.55
CA ASN A 89 7.06 14.37 -14.24
C ASN A 89 7.80 15.35 -15.16
N GLU A 90 9.06 15.05 -15.50
CA GLU A 90 9.82 15.82 -16.49
C GLU A 90 9.16 15.76 -17.87
N LYS A 91 8.82 14.55 -18.34
CA LYS A 91 8.17 14.34 -19.65
C LYS A 91 6.77 14.96 -19.75
N ASN A 92 6.04 15.01 -18.64
CA ASN A 92 4.64 15.47 -18.59
C ASN A 92 4.49 16.85 -17.95
N ARG A 93 5.57 17.63 -17.86
CA ARG A 93 5.58 18.94 -17.20
C ARG A 93 4.42 19.82 -17.70
N GLY A 94 3.60 20.29 -16.76
CA GLY A 94 2.43 21.13 -17.04
C GLY A 94 1.16 20.40 -17.47
N LYS A 95 1.21 19.08 -17.69
CA LYS A 95 0.03 18.24 -18.02
C LYS A 95 -0.50 17.47 -16.81
N LEU A 96 0.38 16.75 -16.14
CA LEU A 96 0.07 15.95 -14.96
C LEU A 96 1.27 16.01 -14.01
N LYS A 97 1.00 16.18 -12.72
CA LYS A 97 1.98 15.97 -11.66
C LYS A 97 1.72 14.62 -10.99
N VAL A 98 2.75 13.83 -10.80
CA VAL A 98 2.70 12.52 -10.13
C VAL A 98 3.48 12.64 -8.83
N LEU A 99 2.81 12.41 -7.70
CA LEU A 99 3.40 12.38 -6.37
C LEU A 99 3.87 10.97 -6.05
N PHE A 100 5.02 10.90 -5.38
CA PHE A 100 5.54 9.64 -4.84
C PHE A 100 5.10 9.51 -3.40
N GLY A 101 4.15 8.62 -3.14
CA GLY A 101 3.67 8.32 -1.80
C GLY A 101 3.82 6.86 -1.43
N VAL A 102 3.27 6.55 -0.26
CA VAL A 102 3.17 5.20 0.28
C VAL A 102 1.88 5.09 1.08
N GLU A 103 1.23 3.94 1.01
CA GLU A 103 0.21 3.54 1.97
C GLU A 103 0.82 2.56 2.95
N ILE A 104 0.90 2.95 4.23
CA ILE A 104 1.48 2.14 5.30
C ILE A 104 0.33 1.53 6.08
N SER A 105 0.24 0.20 6.09
CA SER A 105 -0.72 -0.51 6.94
C SER A 105 -0.18 -0.62 8.38
N GLN A 106 -1.06 -0.55 9.37
CA GLN A 106 -0.77 -0.67 10.82
C GLN A 106 0.58 -0.04 11.21
N ALA A 107 0.79 1.23 10.87
CA ALA A 107 2.09 1.88 11.07
C ALA A 107 2.57 1.83 12.55
N ASP A 108 1.63 1.68 13.48
CA ASP A 108 1.83 1.54 14.92
C ASP A 108 2.23 0.12 15.37
N ALA A 109 2.02 -0.91 14.54
CA ALA A 109 2.44 -2.28 14.85
C ALA A 109 3.97 -2.43 15.00
N ASP A 110 4.74 -1.63 14.26
CA ASP A 110 6.19 -1.46 14.45
C ASP A 110 6.58 -0.01 14.18
N LEU A 111 6.37 0.81 15.21
CA LEU A 111 6.56 2.25 15.12
C LEU A 111 8.01 2.64 14.75
N GLU A 112 9.00 1.89 15.21
CA GLU A 112 10.40 2.20 14.95
C GLU A 112 10.79 1.83 13.50
N PHE A 113 10.31 0.71 12.98
CA PHE A 113 10.41 0.40 11.56
C PHE A 113 9.73 1.46 10.71
N SER A 114 8.46 1.78 10.98
CA SER A 114 7.67 2.74 10.22
C SER A 114 8.34 4.11 10.16
N LYS A 115 8.79 4.65 11.31
CA LYS A 115 9.55 5.91 11.37
C LYS A 115 10.85 5.84 10.57
N SER A 116 11.60 4.75 10.71
CA SER A 116 12.88 4.55 10.01
C SER A 116 12.67 4.48 8.50
N PHE A 117 11.64 3.78 8.04
CA PHE A 117 11.28 3.65 6.63
C PHE A 117 10.84 4.98 6.02
N ILE A 118 9.93 5.70 6.69
CA ILE A 118 9.48 7.04 6.27
C ILE A 118 10.67 7.99 6.16
N LYS A 119 11.56 8.02 7.17
CA LYS A 119 12.71 8.94 7.18
C LYS A 119 13.72 8.67 6.06
N LYS A 120 13.82 7.41 5.60
CA LYS A 120 14.75 7.01 4.53
C LYS A 120 14.24 7.31 3.13
N ASN A 121 12.95 7.58 2.96
CA ASN A 121 12.31 7.72 1.67
C ASN A 121 11.69 9.13 1.50
N PRO A 122 11.91 9.82 0.37
CA PRO A 122 11.42 11.19 0.16
C PRO A 122 9.96 11.19 -0.32
N PHE A 123 9.05 10.64 0.47
CA PHE A 123 7.63 10.61 0.16
C PHE A 123 7.02 12.02 0.17
N ASP A 124 6.23 12.30 -0.86
CA ASP A 124 5.43 13.52 -0.99
C ASP A 124 4.12 13.42 -0.19
N ILE A 125 3.59 12.20 -0.02
CA ILE A 125 2.38 11.88 0.76
C ILE A 125 2.55 10.53 1.46
N ILE A 126 1.99 10.40 2.66
CA ILE A 126 1.95 9.15 3.40
C ILE A 126 0.49 8.94 3.81
N LEU A 127 -0.08 7.81 3.43
CA LEU A 127 -1.36 7.33 3.94
C LEU A 127 -1.09 6.31 5.03
N CYS A 128 -1.77 6.46 6.17
CA CYS A 128 -1.76 5.45 7.22
C CYS A 128 -3.10 4.75 7.20
N SER A 129 -3.08 3.45 6.95
CA SER A 129 -4.28 2.63 6.79
C SER A 129 -4.31 1.50 7.80
N THR A 130 -5.52 1.00 8.06
CA THR A 130 -5.74 -0.19 8.87
C THR A 130 -6.41 -1.23 7.99
N HIS A 131 -5.64 -2.19 7.49
CA HIS A 131 -6.08 -3.35 6.71
C HIS A 131 -6.49 -4.56 7.58
N SER A 132 -5.88 -4.69 8.74
CA SER A 132 -6.05 -5.76 9.71
C SER A 132 -6.12 -5.19 11.13
N LEU A 133 -6.77 -5.94 12.00
CA LEU A 133 -6.82 -5.71 13.44
C LEU A 133 -5.73 -6.53 14.14
N GLU A 134 -5.70 -6.49 15.47
CA GLU A 134 -4.84 -7.37 16.27
C GLU A 134 -5.02 -8.85 15.88
N LYS A 135 -3.98 -9.66 16.10
CA LYS A 135 -3.90 -11.09 15.68
C LYS A 135 -3.98 -11.29 14.15
N ASP A 136 -3.70 -10.23 13.39
CA ASP A 136 -3.72 -10.19 11.92
C ASP A 136 -5.08 -10.57 11.31
N ILE A 137 -6.19 -10.15 11.94
CA ILE A 137 -7.53 -10.32 11.36
C ILE A 137 -7.72 -9.29 10.24
N ASP A 138 -7.61 -9.74 8.99
CA ASP A 138 -7.80 -8.91 7.80
C ASP A 138 -9.28 -8.53 7.59
N LEU A 139 -9.52 -7.21 7.57
CA LEU A 139 -10.85 -6.60 7.46
C LEU A 139 -11.54 -6.91 6.12
N ASN A 140 -10.79 -7.20 5.06
CA ASN A 140 -11.35 -7.55 3.74
C ASN A 140 -12.18 -8.83 3.78
N TYR A 141 -11.92 -9.71 4.76
CA TYR A 141 -12.64 -10.98 4.92
C TYR A 141 -13.76 -10.93 5.96
N ILE A 142 -14.00 -9.77 6.57
CA ILE A 142 -15.04 -9.60 7.58
C ILE A 142 -16.34 -9.12 6.93
N ASP A 143 -17.39 -9.91 7.07
CA ASP A 143 -18.73 -9.48 6.71
C ASP A 143 -19.36 -8.68 7.86
N LEU A 144 -19.14 -7.36 7.83
CA LEU A 144 -19.67 -6.42 8.83
C LEU A 144 -21.20 -6.38 8.90
N SER A 145 -21.92 -6.96 7.93
CA SER A 145 -23.38 -7.10 8.03
C SER A 145 -23.81 -8.25 8.97
N LYS A 146 -22.87 -9.12 9.36
CA LYS A 146 -23.12 -10.33 10.14
C LYS A 146 -22.44 -10.36 11.51
N CYS A 147 -21.70 -9.31 11.87
CA CYS A 147 -20.98 -9.24 13.14
C CYS A 147 -20.92 -7.79 13.65
N ASP A 148 -20.81 -7.64 14.97
CA ASP A 148 -20.45 -6.37 15.59
C ASP A 148 -18.92 -6.27 15.66
N ILE A 149 -18.36 -5.13 15.27
CA ILE A 149 -16.92 -4.89 15.31
C ILE A 149 -16.36 -5.01 16.75
N ASN A 150 -17.18 -4.68 17.75
CA ASN A 150 -16.80 -4.79 19.16
C ASN A 150 -16.65 -6.24 19.62
N ASP A 151 -17.24 -7.21 18.92
CA ASP A 151 -17.07 -8.64 19.22
C ASP A 151 -15.75 -9.20 18.64
N ILE A 152 -15.15 -8.47 17.69
CA ILE A 152 -13.91 -8.84 17.00
C ILE A 152 -12.71 -8.15 17.65
N TYR A 153 -12.89 -6.90 18.07
CA TYR A 153 -11.87 -6.06 18.68
C TYR A 153 -11.96 -6.13 20.21
N ILE A 154 -11.44 -7.23 20.79
CA ILE A 154 -11.31 -7.47 22.25
C ILE A 154 -9.91 -7.98 22.60
#